data_AF-A0A1D6KNA4-F1
#
_entry.id   AF-A0A1D6KNA4-F1
#
_cell.length_a   1.000
_cell.length_b   1.000
_cell.length_c   1.000
_cell.angle_alpha   90.00
_cell.angle_beta   90.00
_cell.angle_gamma   90.00
#
_symmetry.space_group_name_H-M   'P 1'
#
loop_
_entity.id
_entity.type
_entity.pdbx_description
1 polymer ?
#
loop_
_entity_poly.entity_id
_entity_poly.type
_entity_poly.pdbx_seq_one_letter_code
_entity_poly.pdbx_strand_id
1 'polypeptide(L)'
;MPDGSYGKYPTPRRLATSEIPEIVEQYRQAAVNAIKAGFDGIEIHGAHGYLIDQFLKGGINDRTDEYGGSLSNRCRFLLEVTRAVVSAIGADRVAVRVSPAIDHLDAYDSNPLQLGLAVVERLNALQQEAGRLAYLHVTQPRYTAYGQTESGQHGSAEEESRLMRAVRGAYRGTFMCSGGYTRELGVEAIESGDADLVSYGRLFIANPDLVERFRRDAPLNKYVRKTFYTPDPVVGYTDYTFLGQPKARM
;
A
#
# COMPACT_ATOMS: atom_id res chain seq x y z
N MET A 1 3.56 16.82 15.34
CA MET A 1 4.02 18.17 15.74
C MET A 1 5.31 18.49 14.98
N PRO A 2 5.70 19.77 14.82
CA PRO A 2 6.90 20.15 14.06
C PRO A 2 8.22 19.51 14.54
N ASP A 3 8.25 19.01 15.78
CA ASP A 3 9.36 18.29 16.41
C ASP A 3 9.33 16.75 16.19
N GLY A 4 8.38 16.25 15.39
CA GLY A 4 8.19 14.82 15.16
C GLY A 4 7.42 14.08 16.26
N SER A 5 6.93 14.78 17.30
CA SER A 5 6.08 14.17 18.32
C SER A 5 4.64 13.98 17.84
N TYR A 6 3.97 12.94 18.35
CA TYR A 6 2.55 12.71 18.10
C TYR A 6 1.71 13.51 19.09
N GLY A 7 0.72 14.25 18.58
CA GLY A 7 -0.31 14.83 19.43
C GLY A 7 -1.30 13.77 19.90
N LYS A 8 -2.16 14.12 20.86
CA LYS A 8 -3.31 13.28 21.19
C LYS A 8 -4.30 13.32 20.03
N TYR A 9 -4.58 12.17 19.43
CA TYR A 9 -5.61 12.09 18.39
C TYR A 9 -7.00 12.39 19.00
N PRO A 10 -7.80 13.28 18.40
CA PRO A 10 -9.18 13.45 18.82
C PRO A 10 -9.98 12.18 18.52
N THR A 11 -11.01 11.91 19.32
CA THR A 11 -11.93 10.81 19.03
C THR A 11 -12.58 11.04 17.66
N PRO A 12 -12.48 10.09 16.71
CA PRO A 12 -13.08 10.25 15.40
C PRO A 12 -14.60 10.24 15.48
N ARG A 13 -15.26 10.93 14.55
CA ARG A 13 -16.70 10.82 14.32
C ARG A 13 -16.95 9.74 13.26
N ARG A 14 -17.87 8.82 13.53
CA ARG A 14 -18.36 7.88 12.50
C ARG A 14 -19.03 8.67 11.37
N LEU A 15 -18.64 8.40 10.13
CA LEU A 15 -19.34 8.91 8.95
C LEU A 15 -20.77 8.37 8.92
N ALA A 16 -21.75 9.25 8.74
CA ALA A 16 -23.11 8.85 8.41
C ALA A 16 -23.11 8.17 7.04
N THR A 17 -24.02 7.22 6.85
CA THR A 17 -24.16 6.46 5.59
C THR A 17 -24.34 7.38 4.39
N SER A 18 -25.08 8.48 4.56
CA SER A 18 -25.32 9.48 3.52
C SER A 18 -24.10 10.36 3.17
N GLU A 19 -23.04 10.36 4.00
CA GLU A 19 -21.80 11.10 3.70
C GLU A 19 -20.85 10.30 2.79
N ILE A 20 -20.98 8.97 2.76
CA ILE A 20 -20.06 8.10 2.02
C ILE A 20 -20.05 8.37 0.50
N PRO A 21 -21.20 8.59 -0.17
CA PRO A 21 -21.22 8.93 -1.59
C PRO A 21 -20.44 10.22 -1.92
N GLU A 22 -20.45 11.21 -1.04
CA GLU A 22 -19.68 12.45 -1.24
C GLU A 22 -18.17 12.18 -1.18
N ILE A 23 -17.73 11.32 -0.26
CA ILE A 23 -16.32 10.92 -0.16
C ILE A 23 -15.88 10.14 -1.41
N VAL A 24 -16.73 9.24 -1.90
CA VAL A 24 -16.48 8.53 -3.18
C VAL A 24 -16.29 9.53 -4.33
N GLU A 25 -17.13 10.57 -4.39
CA GLU A 25 -17.00 11.64 -5.37
C GLU A 25 -15.70 12.44 -5.21
N GLN A 26 -15.25 12.69 -3.98
CA GLN A 26 -13.96 13.35 -3.73
C GLN A 26 -12.78 12.54 -4.28
N TYR A 27 -12.78 11.21 -4.13
CA TYR A 27 -11.77 10.34 -4.77
C TYR A 27 -11.83 10.42 -6.30
N ARG A 28 -13.05 10.37 -6.87
CA ARG A 28 -13.26 10.49 -8.31
C ARG A 28 -12.69 11.81 -8.84
N GLN A 29 -13.03 12.93 -8.19
CA GLN A 29 -12.56 14.25 -8.59
C GLN A 29 -11.04 14.40 -8.43
N ALA A 30 -10.46 13.83 -7.36
CA ALA A 30 -9.02 13.80 -7.17
C ALA A 30 -8.30 13.04 -8.31
N ALA A 31 -8.85 11.91 -8.75
CA ALA A 31 -8.30 11.16 -9.88
C ALA A 31 -8.35 11.96 -11.19
N VAL A 32 -9.47 12.64 -11.47
CA VAL A 32 -9.57 13.54 -12.63
C VAL A 32 -8.52 14.65 -12.58
N ASN A 33 -8.31 15.24 -11.40
CA ASN A 33 -7.30 16.29 -11.21
C ASN A 33 -5.88 15.76 -11.41
N ALA A 34 -5.57 14.56 -10.92
CA ALA A 34 -4.27 13.91 -11.13
C ALA A 34 -3.98 13.72 -12.62
N ILE A 35 -4.93 13.19 -13.39
CA ILE A 35 -4.75 13.03 -14.84
C ILE A 35 -4.60 14.39 -15.54
N LYS A 36 -5.35 15.41 -15.15
CA LYS A 36 -5.19 16.79 -15.67
C LYS A 36 -3.81 17.38 -15.36
N ALA A 37 -3.22 17.02 -14.22
CA ALA A 37 -1.88 17.44 -13.84
C ALA A 37 -0.75 16.68 -14.57
N GLY A 38 -1.09 15.64 -15.36
CA GLY A 38 -0.13 14.90 -16.18
C GLY A 38 0.37 13.59 -15.55
N PHE A 39 -0.25 13.09 -14.48
CA PHE A 39 0.05 11.76 -13.96
C PHE A 39 -0.40 10.67 -14.95
N ASP A 40 0.40 9.61 -15.11
CA ASP A 40 0.07 8.46 -15.97
C ASP A 40 -1.13 7.64 -15.43
N GLY A 41 -1.30 7.65 -14.11
CA GLY A 41 -2.35 6.94 -13.40
C GLY A 41 -2.35 7.26 -11.91
N ILE A 42 -3.15 6.52 -11.14
CA ILE A 42 -3.30 6.69 -9.70
C ILE A 42 -3.24 5.34 -8.98
N GLU A 43 -2.87 5.34 -7.71
CA GLU A 43 -3.00 4.20 -6.81
C GLU A 43 -3.98 4.56 -5.67
N ILE A 44 -5.09 3.82 -5.55
CA ILE A 44 -6.06 3.97 -4.46
C ILE A 44 -5.46 3.37 -3.19
N HIS A 45 -5.29 4.19 -2.16
CA HIS A 45 -4.72 3.76 -0.90
C HIS A 45 -5.78 3.12 0.03
N GLY A 46 -5.91 1.79 -0.05
CA GLY A 46 -6.74 0.95 0.83
C GLY A 46 -5.94 0.14 1.86
N ALA A 47 -4.92 0.75 2.46
CA ALA A 47 -3.92 0.07 3.30
C ALA A 47 -3.54 0.92 4.53
N HIS A 48 -2.72 0.35 5.40
CA HIS A 48 -2.03 1.01 6.51
C HIS A 48 -2.95 1.79 7.48
N GLY A 49 -4.13 1.27 7.77
CA GLY A 49 -5.04 1.86 8.75
C GLY A 49 -5.62 3.23 8.39
N TYR A 50 -5.50 3.66 7.13
CA TYR A 50 -6.19 4.86 6.63
C TYR A 50 -7.65 4.55 6.29
N LEU A 51 -8.41 5.57 5.91
CA LEU A 51 -9.88 5.53 5.82
C LEU A 51 -10.45 4.28 5.13
N ILE A 52 -9.98 3.91 3.94
CA ILE A 52 -10.47 2.71 3.25
C ILE A 52 -10.14 1.43 4.03
N ASP A 53 -8.93 1.32 4.58
CA ASP A 53 -8.50 0.16 5.39
C ASP A 53 -9.28 0.07 6.71
N GLN A 54 -9.66 1.22 7.30
CA GLN A 54 -10.55 1.28 8.46
C GLN A 54 -11.93 0.69 8.15
N PHE A 55 -12.45 0.84 6.92
CA PHE A 55 -13.69 0.17 6.51
C PHE A 55 -13.46 -1.34 6.28
N LEU A 56 -12.32 -1.73 5.71
CA LEU A 56 -11.99 -3.14 5.44
C LEU A 56 -11.85 -3.96 6.72
N LYS A 57 -11.19 -3.41 7.74
CA LYS A 57 -10.73 -4.12 8.93
C LYS A 57 -11.75 -4.17 10.06
N GLY A 58 -12.07 -5.39 10.50
CA GLY A 58 -13.17 -5.66 11.44
C GLY A 58 -12.87 -5.31 12.89
N GLY A 59 -11.60 -5.15 13.23
CA GLY A 59 -11.18 -4.71 14.56
C GLY A 59 -11.53 -3.25 14.87
N ILE A 60 -11.78 -2.44 13.83
CA ILE A 60 -12.12 -1.01 13.96
C ILE A 60 -13.44 -0.64 13.28
N ASN A 61 -13.88 -1.36 12.23
CA ASN A 61 -15.19 -1.16 11.62
C ASN A 61 -16.30 -1.86 12.41
N ASP A 62 -16.86 -1.15 13.38
CA ASP A 62 -18.00 -1.54 14.21
C ASP A 62 -19.36 -1.04 13.65
N ARG A 63 -19.44 -0.68 12.36
CA ARG A 63 -20.71 -0.27 11.73
C ARG A 63 -21.69 -1.43 11.63
N THR A 64 -22.98 -1.11 11.70
CA THR A 64 -24.10 -2.05 11.55
C THR A 64 -24.94 -1.80 10.29
N ASP A 65 -24.57 -0.83 9.46
CA ASP A 65 -25.22 -0.52 8.17
C ASP A 65 -24.58 -1.30 7.00
N GLU A 66 -24.92 -0.96 5.75
CA GLU A 66 -24.39 -1.66 4.57
C GLU A 66 -22.87 -1.53 4.35
N TYR A 67 -22.16 -0.79 5.21
CA TYR A 67 -20.70 -0.62 5.15
C TYR A 67 -19.95 -1.32 6.30
N GLY A 68 -20.62 -2.11 7.15
CA GLY A 68 -19.96 -2.91 8.19
C GLY A 68 -20.61 -4.26 8.49
N GLY A 69 -20.10 -4.92 9.53
CA GLY A 69 -20.47 -6.27 9.91
C GLY A 69 -19.90 -7.33 8.97
N SER A 70 -20.62 -7.64 7.89
CA SER A 70 -20.20 -8.69 6.96
C SER A 70 -18.95 -8.30 6.16
N LEU A 71 -18.14 -9.28 5.76
CA LEU A 71 -16.97 -9.04 4.90
C LEU A 71 -17.35 -8.35 3.58
N SER A 72 -18.54 -8.64 3.04
CA SER A 72 -19.04 -7.98 1.83
C SER A 72 -19.30 -6.50 2.04
N ASN A 73 -19.95 -6.14 3.14
CA ASN A 73 -20.25 -4.76 3.50
C ASN A 73 -18.96 -3.96 3.79
N ARG A 74 -18.00 -4.56 4.51
CA ARG A 74 -16.71 -3.93 4.79
C ARG A 74 -15.91 -3.60 3.51
N CYS A 75 -16.00 -4.47 2.51
CA CYS A 75 -15.35 -4.23 1.20
C CYS A 75 -16.10 -3.21 0.32
N ARG A 76 -17.35 -2.85 0.64
CA ARG A 76 -18.21 -2.02 -0.21
C ARG A 76 -17.56 -0.67 -0.54
N PHE A 77 -17.03 0.01 0.46
CA PHE A 77 -16.47 1.35 0.28
C PHE A 77 -15.26 1.36 -0.66
N LEU A 78 -14.33 0.41 -0.52
CA LEU A 78 -13.21 0.26 -1.46
C LEU A 78 -13.71 0.08 -2.91
N LEU A 79 -14.75 -0.73 -3.09
CA LEU A 79 -15.28 -1.04 -4.43
C LEU A 79 -16.04 0.12 -5.05
N GLU A 80 -16.78 0.90 -4.26
CA GLU A 80 -17.44 2.13 -4.72
C GLU A 80 -16.40 3.18 -5.15
N VAL A 81 -15.35 3.39 -4.34
CA VAL A 81 -14.23 4.27 -4.70
C VAL A 81 -13.56 3.79 -5.99
N THR A 82 -13.24 2.50 -6.08
CA THR A 82 -12.55 1.94 -7.26
C THR A 82 -13.41 2.07 -8.51
N ARG A 83 -14.71 1.75 -8.43
CA ARG A 83 -15.65 1.92 -9.55
C ARG A 83 -15.76 3.36 -10.00
N ALA A 84 -15.92 4.30 -9.07
CA ALA A 84 -16.03 5.72 -9.39
C ALA A 84 -14.75 6.22 -10.10
N VAL A 85 -13.58 5.89 -9.58
CA VAL A 85 -12.30 6.31 -10.17
C VAL A 85 -12.07 5.65 -11.54
N VAL A 86 -12.32 4.35 -11.67
CA VAL A 86 -12.24 3.64 -12.96
C VAL A 86 -13.15 4.27 -14.00
N SER A 87 -14.39 4.63 -13.63
CA SER A 87 -15.32 5.28 -14.56
C SER A 87 -14.84 6.65 -15.05
N ALA A 88 -14.02 7.34 -14.25
CA ALA A 88 -13.57 8.70 -14.54
C ALA A 88 -12.28 8.74 -15.39
N ILE A 89 -11.38 7.77 -15.22
CA ILE A 89 -10.04 7.83 -15.84
C ILE A 89 -9.61 6.55 -16.59
N GLY A 90 -10.45 5.51 -16.62
CA GLY A 90 -10.14 4.22 -17.25
C GLY A 90 -9.43 3.24 -16.31
N ALA A 91 -9.72 1.95 -16.42
CA ALA A 91 -9.21 0.91 -15.53
C ALA A 91 -7.69 0.72 -15.64
N ASP A 92 -7.13 0.87 -16.84
CA ASP A 92 -5.71 0.72 -17.15
C ASP A 92 -4.83 1.77 -16.47
N ARG A 93 -5.42 2.83 -15.90
CA ARG A 93 -4.74 3.89 -15.13
C ARG A 93 -4.98 3.82 -13.63
N VAL A 94 -5.66 2.78 -13.15
CA VAL A 94 -6.05 2.63 -11.75
C VAL A 94 -5.37 1.42 -11.14
N ALA A 95 -4.61 1.66 -10.07
CA ALA A 95 -4.12 0.63 -9.18
C ALA A 95 -4.82 0.70 -7.82
N VAL A 96 -4.77 -0.40 -7.08
CA VAL A 96 -5.29 -0.48 -5.70
C VAL A 96 -4.20 -1.02 -4.80
N ARG A 97 -3.96 -0.37 -3.65
CA ARG A 97 -3.04 -0.85 -2.63
C ARG A 97 -3.78 -1.32 -1.39
N VAL A 98 -3.45 -2.52 -0.90
CA VAL A 98 -4.02 -3.10 0.33
C VAL A 98 -2.95 -3.70 1.24
N SER A 99 -3.25 -3.81 2.54
CA SER A 99 -2.36 -4.44 3.51
C SER A 99 -3.13 -5.31 4.51
N PRO A 100 -3.73 -6.44 4.06
CA PRO A 100 -4.63 -7.23 4.91
C PRO A 100 -3.96 -7.69 6.21
N ALA A 101 -2.66 -8.02 6.15
CA ALA A 101 -1.88 -8.55 7.26
C ALA A 101 -1.15 -7.51 8.12
N ILE A 102 -1.21 -6.21 7.80
CA ILE A 102 -0.50 -5.17 8.56
C ILE A 102 -1.44 -4.51 9.53
N ASP A 103 -1.20 -4.65 10.83
CA ASP A 103 -1.92 -3.91 11.85
C ASP A 103 -1.26 -2.54 12.07
N HIS A 104 -2.02 -1.48 11.84
CA HIS A 104 -1.52 -0.10 11.96
C HIS A 104 -2.65 0.86 12.34
N LEU A 105 -2.36 1.86 13.17
CA LEU A 105 -3.34 2.85 13.65
C LEU A 105 -4.62 2.21 14.20
N ASP A 106 -4.46 1.16 15.03
CA ASP A 106 -5.53 0.35 15.62
C ASP A 106 -6.43 -0.41 14.61
N ALA A 107 -6.14 -0.33 13.30
CA ALA A 107 -6.84 -1.10 12.30
C ALA A 107 -6.21 -2.51 12.20
N TYR A 108 -6.92 -3.50 12.77
CA TYR A 108 -6.57 -4.92 12.69
C TYR A 108 -7.74 -5.77 12.17
N ASP A 109 -7.45 -6.95 11.63
CA ASP A 109 -8.47 -7.92 11.20
C ASP A 109 -8.17 -9.30 11.79
N SER A 110 -9.20 -9.99 12.27
CA SER A 110 -9.04 -11.33 12.84
C SER A 110 -8.77 -12.42 11.80
N ASN A 111 -9.02 -12.15 10.52
CA ASN A 111 -8.78 -13.08 9.43
C ASN A 111 -8.23 -12.36 8.17
N PRO A 112 -6.94 -11.96 8.18
CA PRO A 112 -6.34 -11.18 7.11
C PRO A 112 -6.32 -11.93 5.76
N LEU A 113 -6.24 -13.27 5.78
CA LEU A 113 -6.32 -14.09 4.56
C LEU A 113 -7.69 -13.98 3.89
N GLN A 114 -8.77 -14.19 4.66
CA GLN A 114 -10.13 -14.05 4.13
C GLN A 114 -10.41 -12.64 3.64
N LEU A 115 -9.94 -11.62 4.37
CA LEU A 115 -10.06 -10.22 3.93
C LEU A 115 -9.36 -9.99 2.59
N GLY A 116 -8.10 -10.42 2.45
CA GLY A 116 -7.34 -10.29 1.21
C GLY A 116 -8.02 -10.98 0.02
N LEU A 117 -8.50 -12.22 0.21
CA LEU A 117 -9.20 -12.98 -0.83
C LEU A 117 -10.53 -12.32 -1.24
N ALA A 118 -11.29 -11.79 -0.29
CA ALA A 118 -12.56 -11.10 -0.57
C ALA A 118 -12.37 -9.79 -1.33
N VAL A 119 -11.29 -9.05 -1.06
CA VAL A 119 -10.91 -7.88 -1.87
C VAL A 119 -10.56 -8.32 -3.29
N VAL A 120 -9.70 -9.34 -3.44
CA VAL A 120 -9.29 -9.86 -4.76
C VAL A 120 -10.48 -10.34 -5.58
N GLU A 121 -11.40 -11.09 -4.97
CA GLU A 121 -12.62 -11.56 -5.62
C GLU A 121 -13.40 -10.40 -6.25
N ARG A 122 -13.60 -9.31 -5.50
CA ARG A 122 -14.35 -8.14 -5.93
C ARG A 122 -13.62 -7.33 -6.99
N LEU A 123 -12.31 -7.15 -6.84
CA LEU A 123 -11.50 -6.47 -7.86
C LEU A 123 -11.50 -7.28 -9.16
N ASN A 124 -11.40 -8.62 -9.10
CA ASN A 124 -11.50 -9.48 -10.27
C ASN A 124 -12.87 -9.37 -10.96
N ALA A 125 -13.96 -9.28 -10.19
CA ALA A 125 -15.29 -9.06 -10.75
C ALA A 125 -15.39 -7.69 -11.45
N LEU A 126 -14.90 -6.63 -10.80
CA LEU A 126 -14.83 -5.29 -11.42
C LEU A 126 -14.02 -5.31 -12.72
N GLN A 127 -12.91 -6.04 -12.76
CA GLN A 127 -12.09 -6.11 -13.97
C GLN A 127 -12.78 -6.80 -15.15
N GLN A 128 -13.68 -7.75 -14.89
CA GLN A 128 -14.51 -8.37 -15.92
C GLN A 128 -15.54 -7.38 -16.49
N GLU A 129 -16.03 -6.45 -15.65
CA GLU A 129 -17.02 -5.44 -16.02
C GLU A 129 -16.39 -4.22 -16.74
N ALA A 130 -15.26 -3.72 -16.24
CA ALA A 130 -14.76 -2.39 -16.56
C ALA A 130 -13.33 -2.37 -17.16
N GLY A 131 -12.73 -3.54 -17.38
CA GLY A 131 -11.36 -3.68 -17.89
C GLY A 131 -10.32 -3.89 -16.80
N ARG A 132 -9.11 -4.29 -17.21
CA ARG A 132 -8.04 -4.66 -16.27
C ARG A 132 -7.50 -3.44 -15.53
N LEU A 133 -7.37 -3.55 -14.21
CA LEU A 133 -6.65 -2.57 -13.39
C LEU A 133 -5.16 -2.57 -13.76
N ALA A 134 -4.49 -1.44 -13.52
CA ALA A 134 -3.06 -1.30 -13.75
C ALA A 134 -2.26 -2.34 -12.95
N TYR A 135 -2.54 -2.43 -11.64
CA TYR A 135 -2.02 -3.48 -10.76
C TYR A 135 -2.75 -3.51 -9.40
N LEU A 136 -2.63 -4.65 -8.70
CA LEU A 136 -2.90 -4.75 -7.27
C LEU A 136 -1.57 -4.73 -6.51
N HIS A 137 -1.44 -3.82 -5.55
CA HIS A 137 -0.26 -3.68 -4.71
C HIS A 137 -0.57 -4.18 -3.30
N VAL A 138 0.06 -5.27 -2.88
CA VAL A 138 -0.13 -5.84 -1.53
C VAL A 138 1.11 -5.60 -0.70
N THR A 139 0.94 -4.89 0.42
CA THR A 139 2.01 -4.70 1.40
C THR A 139 1.92 -5.79 2.45
N GLN A 140 2.98 -6.59 2.55
CA GLN A 140 3.17 -7.57 3.60
C GLN A 140 3.89 -6.92 4.80
N PRO A 141 3.70 -7.45 6.02
CA PRO A 141 4.52 -7.06 7.14
C PRO A 141 6.00 -7.26 6.82
N ARG A 142 6.86 -6.56 7.56
CA ARG A 142 8.27 -6.47 7.18
C ARG A 142 8.89 -7.88 7.20
N TYR A 143 9.33 -8.35 6.04
CA TYR A 143 10.26 -9.49 5.98
C TYR A 143 11.56 -9.07 6.67
N THR A 144 11.79 -9.54 7.89
CA THR A 144 12.98 -9.19 8.67
C THR A 144 13.97 -10.34 8.68
N ALA A 145 14.98 -10.27 7.81
CA ALA A 145 16.26 -10.92 8.10
C ALA A 145 17.03 -10.21 9.24
N TYR A 146 16.64 -8.98 9.62
CA TYR A 146 17.38 -8.11 10.56
C TYR A 146 16.52 -7.40 11.63
N GLY A 147 15.58 -8.11 12.26
CA GLY A 147 15.20 -7.89 13.66
C GLY A 147 14.63 -6.54 14.13
N GLN A 148 14.05 -5.69 13.26
CA GLN A 148 13.26 -4.55 13.74
C GLN A 148 11.93 -4.45 12.99
N THR A 149 10.88 -5.02 13.59
CA THR A 149 9.49 -4.78 13.21
C THR A 149 8.99 -3.52 13.92
N GLU A 150 8.30 -2.65 13.20
CA GLU A 150 7.41 -1.67 13.83
C GLU A 150 6.15 -2.44 14.26
N SER A 151 5.82 -2.34 15.55
CA SER A 151 4.59 -2.75 16.28
C SER A 151 3.59 -3.71 15.62
N GLY A 152 3.38 -4.89 16.22
CA GLY A 152 2.22 -5.77 16.01
C GLY A 152 2.47 -7.23 16.45
N GLN A 153 1.43 -7.98 16.85
CA GLN A 153 1.50 -9.45 16.93
C GLN A 153 1.45 -9.97 15.49
N HIS A 154 2.59 -10.38 14.95
CA HIS A 154 2.67 -10.86 13.58
C HIS A 154 2.36 -12.36 13.54
N GLY A 155 1.71 -12.81 12.47
CA GLY A 155 1.71 -14.22 12.09
C GLY A 155 3.15 -14.70 11.85
N SER A 156 3.37 -16.00 11.88
CA SER A 156 4.64 -16.60 11.47
C SER A 156 4.97 -16.22 10.02
N ALA A 157 6.27 -16.23 9.67
CA ALA A 157 6.71 -15.98 8.29
C ALA A 157 6.05 -16.94 7.28
N GLU A 158 5.68 -18.15 7.72
CA GLU A 158 4.94 -19.12 6.91
C GLU A 158 3.50 -18.67 6.64
N GLU A 159 2.80 -18.12 7.64
CA GLU A 159 1.45 -17.58 7.48
C GLU A 159 1.42 -16.37 6.56
N GLU A 160 2.38 -15.47 6.68
CA GLU A 160 2.54 -14.31 5.79
C GLU A 160 2.79 -14.75 4.34
N SER A 161 3.71 -15.70 4.15
CA SER A 161 4.03 -16.27 2.84
C SER A 161 2.83 -17.00 2.22
N ARG A 162 2.09 -17.77 3.02
CA ARG A 162 0.85 -18.43 2.59
C ARG A 162 -0.20 -17.42 2.16
N LEU A 163 -0.36 -16.32 2.91
CA LEU A 163 -1.31 -15.27 2.55
C LEU A 163 -0.94 -14.63 1.21
N MET A 164 0.31 -14.22 1.05
CA MET A 164 0.77 -13.56 -0.18
C MET A 164 0.60 -14.46 -1.40
N ARG A 165 0.99 -15.74 -1.31
CA ARG A 165 0.77 -16.71 -2.39
C ARG A 165 -0.70 -16.96 -2.70
N ALA A 166 -1.55 -17.05 -1.68
CA ALA A 166 -2.98 -17.24 -1.88
C ALA A 166 -3.62 -16.03 -2.58
N VAL A 167 -3.28 -14.82 -2.15
CA VAL A 167 -3.77 -13.56 -2.75
C VAL A 167 -3.23 -13.41 -4.18
N ARG A 168 -1.94 -13.67 -4.40
CA ARG A 168 -1.33 -13.66 -5.75
C ARG A 168 -2.03 -14.64 -6.68
N GLY A 169 -2.20 -15.90 -6.26
CA GLY A 169 -2.81 -16.95 -7.07
C GLY A 169 -4.29 -16.70 -7.38
N ALA A 170 -4.99 -15.95 -6.54
CA ALA A 170 -6.38 -15.57 -6.77
C ALA A 170 -6.52 -14.34 -7.70
N TYR A 171 -5.58 -13.39 -7.68
CA TYR A 171 -5.70 -12.13 -8.41
C TYR A 171 -5.38 -12.27 -9.90
N ARG A 172 -6.26 -11.75 -10.76
CA ARG A 172 -6.15 -11.84 -12.22
C ARG A 172 -5.64 -10.52 -12.78
N GLY A 173 -4.34 -10.26 -12.65
CA GLY A 173 -3.74 -9.02 -13.12
C GLY A 173 -2.28 -8.92 -12.70
N THR A 174 -1.71 -7.73 -12.93
CA THR A 174 -0.36 -7.41 -12.48
C THR A 174 -0.36 -7.28 -10.96
N PHE A 175 0.46 -8.07 -10.29
CA PHE A 175 0.57 -8.10 -8.83
C PHE A 175 1.90 -7.53 -8.36
N MET A 176 1.83 -6.49 -7.54
CA MET A 176 2.99 -5.87 -6.93
C MET A 176 3.05 -6.20 -5.44
N CYS A 177 4.21 -6.64 -4.95
CA CYS A 177 4.44 -6.82 -3.52
C CYS A 177 5.40 -5.76 -2.95
N SER A 178 5.24 -5.46 -1.66
CA SER A 178 6.21 -4.66 -0.90
C SER A 178 6.21 -5.08 0.56
N GLY A 179 7.33 -4.86 1.27
CA GLY A 179 7.45 -5.26 2.68
C GLY A 179 8.80 -5.85 3.05
N GLY A 180 9.85 -5.02 3.04
CA GLY A 180 11.18 -5.44 3.53
C GLY A 180 12.05 -6.22 2.55
N TYR A 181 11.66 -6.28 1.27
CA TYR A 181 12.45 -6.92 0.21
C TYR A 181 13.88 -6.35 0.13
N THR A 182 14.85 -7.27 0.00
CA THR A 182 16.18 -6.98 -0.54
C THR A 182 16.17 -7.18 -2.06
N ARG A 183 17.32 -7.00 -2.71
CA ARG A 183 17.48 -7.35 -4.13
C ARG A 183 17.22 -8.84 -4.35
N GLU A 184 17.85 -9.68 -3.54
CA GLU A 184 17.82 -11.15 -3.65
C GLU A 184 16.39 -11.67 -3.47
N LEU A 185 15.72 -11.25 -2.38
CA LEU A 185 14.34 -11.64 -2.12
C LEU A 185 13.38 -11.13 -3.22
N GLY A 186 13.67 -9.97 -3.81
CA GLY A 186 12.86 -9.43 -4.89
C GLY A 186 13.01 -10.22 -6.18
N VAL A 187 14.25 -10.59 -6.53
CA VAL A 187 14.53 -11.48 -7.66
C VAL A 187 13.84 -12.82 -7.46
N GLU A 188 13.99 -13.43 -6.27
CA GLU A 188 13.35 -14.69 -5.93
C GLU A 188 11.82 -14.62 -6.11
N ALA A 189 11.16 -13.56 -5.61
CA ALA A 189 9.71 -13.41 -5.73
C ALA A 189 9.21 -13.25 -7.18
N ILE A 190 10.01 -12.66 -8.07
CA ILE A 190 9.68 -12.60 -9.50
C ILE A 190 9.90 -13.95 -10.17
N GLU A 191 11.04 -14.60 -9.90
CA GLU A 191 11.40 -15.89 -10.50
C GLU A 191 10.48 -17.03 -10.06
N SER A 192 9.98 -17.00 -8.82
CA SER A 192 9.00 -17.96 -8.29
C SER A 192 7.57 -17.70 -8.78
N GLY A 193 7.30 -16.55 -9.41
CA GLY A 193 5.96 -16.11 -9.81
C GLY A 193 5.08 -15.58 -8.67
N ASP A 194 5.67 -15.37 -7.48
CA ASP A 194 4.97 -14.82 -6.31
C ASP A 194 4.58 -13.34 -6.49
N ALA A 195 5.26 -12.61 -7.39
CA ALA A 195 4.88 -11.28 -7.83
C ALA A 195 5.28 -11.00 -9.28
N ASP A 196 4.62 -10.03 -9.90
CA ASP A 196 5.04 -9.46 -11.21
C ASP A 196 5.95 -8.24 -11.01
N LEU A 197 5.81 -7.54 -9.88
CA LEU A 197 6.57 -6.34 -9.52
C LEU A 197 6.91 -6.33 -8.03
N VAL A 198 8.06 -5.75 -7.67
CA VAL A 198 8.47 -5.53 -6.27
C VAL A 198 8.72 -4.04 -6.04
N SER A 199 8.07 -3.47 -5.03
CA SER A 199 8.23 -2.05 -4.65
C SER A 199 9.13 -1.88 -3.43
N TYR A 200 10.05 -0.91 -3.54
CA TYR A 200 11.07 -0.60 -2.54
C TYR A 200 10.91 0.83 -2.03
N GLY A 201 10.45 1.05 -0.80
CA GLY A 201 10.34 2.40 -0.23
C GLY A 201 11.67 2.92 0.33
N ARG A 202 12.09 2.39 1.49
CA ARG A 202 13.26 2.87 2.25
C ARG A 202 14.58 2.83 1.47
N LEU A 203 14.74 1.84 0.58
CA LEU A 203 15.94 1.76 -0.25
C LEU A 203 15.96 2.89 -1.28
N PHE A 204 14.82 3.22 -1.90
CA PHE A 204 14.74 4.34 -2.84
C PHE A 204 14.95 5.69 -2.16
N ILE A 205 14.51 5.87 -0.91
CA ILE A 205 14.80 7.11 -0.14
C ILE A 205 16.30 7.41 -0.17
N ALA A 206 17.14 6.41 0.13
CA ALA A 206 18.58 6.62 0.24
C ALA A 206 19.35 6.41 -1.07
N ASN A 207 18.74 5.79 -2.08
CA ASN A 207 19.42 5.38 -3.30
C ASN A 207 18.60 5.88 -4.50
N PRO A 208 18.83 7.12 -4.96
CA PRO A 208 18.09 7.68 -6.10
C PRO A 208 18.28 6.86 -7.39
N ASP A 209 19.39 6.11 -7.46
CA ASP A 209 19.77 5.21 -8.54
C ASP A 209 19.68 3.72 -8.15
N LEU A 210 18.74 3.37 -7.26
CA LEU A 210 18.57 2.01 -6.73
C LEU A 210 18.55 0.93 -7.83
N VAL A 211 17.81 1.18 -8.92
CA VAL A 211 17.70 0.24 -10.04
C VAL A 211 19.07 -0.07 -10.64
N GLU A 212 19.90 0.95 -10.83
CA GLU A 212 21.24 0.75 -11.40
C GLU A 212 22.17 0.04 -10.42
N ARG A 213 22.02 0.32 -9.12
CA ARG A 213 22.75 -0.41 -8.09
C ARG A 213 22.36 -1.88 -8.07
N PHE A 214 21.08 -2.21 -8.16
CA PHE A 214 20.64 -3.59 -8.27
C PHE A 214 21.14 -4.25 -9.56
N ARG A 215 21.15 -3.54 -10.69
CA ARG A 215 21.66 -4.08 -11.95
C ARG A 215 23.15 -4.46 -11.87
N ARG A 216 23.95 -3.68 -11.15
CA ARG A 216 25.40 -3.88 -11.01
C ARG A 216 25.83 -4.64 -9.75
N ASP A 217 24.88 -5.02 -8.91
CA ASP A 217 25.15 -5.51 -7.55
C ASP A 217 26.06 -4.55 -6.75
N ALA A 218 25.77 -3.25 -6.86
CA ALA A 218 26.57 -2.19 -6.26
C ALA A 218 26.16 -1.90 -4.81
N PRO A 219 27.09 -1.37 -3.97
CA PRO A 219 26.78 -1.00 -2.60
C PRO A 219 25.63 0.01 -2.48
N LEU A 220 24.77 -0.18 -1.49
CA LEU A 220 23.65 0.71 -1.19
C LEU A 220 24.01 1.75 -0.11
N ASN A 221 23.53 2.97 -0.29
CA ASN A 221 23.49 3.98 0.76
C ASN A 221 22.58 3.50 1.91
N LYS A 222 22.99 3.80 3.14
CA LYS A 222 22.16 3.59 4.33
C LYS A 222 21.19 4.75 4.47
N TYR A 223 19.91 4.45 4.67
CA TYR A 223 18.91 5.46 4.98
C TYR A 223 19.05 5.98 6.42
N VAL A 224 18.67 7.23 6.63
CA VAL A 224 18.61 7.88 7.94
C VAL A 224 17.14 8.04 8.34
N ARG A 225 16.64 7.20 9.25
CA ARG A 225 15.20 7.25 9.64
C ARG A 225 14.78 8.60 10.22
N LYS A 226 15.69 9.28 10.93
CA LYS A 226 15.41 10.57 11.58
C LYS A 226 15.04 11.67 10.58
N THR A 227 15.37 11.51 9.30
CA THR A 227 15.10 12.48 8.25
C THR A 227 13.97 12.05 7.30
N PHE A 228 13.26 10.96 7.57
CA PHE A 228 12.11 10.56 6.73
C PHE A 228 10.98 11.59 6.76
N TYR A 229 10.78 12.22 7.92
CA TYR A 229 9.86 13.33 8.10
C TYR A 229 10.67 14.51 8.64
N THR A 230 11.11 15.37 7.73
CA THR A 230 11.90 16.55 8.05
C THR A 230 11.32 17.76 7.32
N PRO A 231 11.34 18.96 7.93
CA PRO A 231 11.04 20.20 7.22
C PRO A 231 12.21 20.66 6.35
N ASP A 232 13.40 20.05 6.50
CA ASP A 232 14.58 20.38 5.71
C ASP A 232 14.39 19.93 4.25
N PRO A 233 14.52 20.83 3.26
CA PRO A 233 14.27 20.51 1.87
C PRO A 233 15.39 19.70 1.21
N VAL A 234 16.53 19.51 1.88
CA VAL A 234 17.74 18.88 1.30
C VAL A 234 18.18 17.68 2.13
N VAL A 235 18.37 17.87 3.44
CA VAL A 235 19.05 16.89 4.31
C VAL A 235 18.21 15.62 4.49
N GLY A 236 18.73 14.51 3.99
CA GLY A 236 18.05 13.22 3.99
C GLY A 236 16.88 13.14 3.01
N TYR A 237 16.81 14.05 2.03
CA TYR A 237 15.79 14.09 0.99
C TYR A 237 16.41 14.06 -0.41
N THR A 238 17.20 15.08 -0.78
CA THR A 238 17.83 15.19 -2.11
C THR A 238 19.36 15.11 -2.08
N ASP A 239 19.96 14.94 -0.91
CA ASP A 239 21.42 14.90 -0.70
C ASP A 239 22.02 13.49 -0.71
N TYR A 240 21.21 12.44 -0.91
CA TYR A 240 21.71 11.10 -1.12
C TYR A 240 22.47 10.98 -2.44
N THR A 241 23.70 10.47 -2.38
CA THR A 241 24.61 10.40 -3.52
C THR A 241 24.27 9.30 -4.52
N PHE A 242 24.51 9.59 -5.80
CA PHE A 242 24.48 8.60 -6.88
C PHE A 242 25.75 7.73 -6.88
N LEU A 243 25.71 6.58 -7.54
CA LEU A 243 26.86 5.69 -7.72
C LEU A 243 28.00 6.44 -8.42
N GLY A 244 29.20 6.36 -7.84
CA GLY A 244 30.39 7.04 -8.35
C GLY A 244 30.52 8.51 -7.96
N GLN A 245 29.52 9.10 -7.29
CA GLN A 245 29.70 10.41 -6.67
C GLN A 245 30.43 10.27 -5.32
N PRO A 246 31.44 11.10 -5.05
CA PRO A 246 32.05 11.14 -3.73
C PRO A 246 31.00 11.57 -2.70
N LYS A 247 30.99 10.93 -1.53
CA LYS A 247 30.20 11.41 -0.39
C LYS A 247 30.61 12.85 -0.12
N ALA A 248 29.65 13.78 -0.14
CA ALA A 248 29.90 15.14 0.31
C ALA A 248 30.53 15.04 1.72
N ARG A 249 31.70 15.66 1.89
CA ARG A 249 32.33 15.73 3.21
C ARG A 249 31.41 16.58 4.08
N MET A 250 30.77 15.94 5.06
CA MET A 250 30.19 16.64 6.22
C MET A 250 31.31 17.21 7.08
#